data_AF-A0A4S2AWC2-F1
#
_entry.id   AF-A0A4S2AWC2-F1
#
_cell.length_a   1.000
_cell.length_b   1.000
_cell.length_c   1.000
_cell.angle_alpha   90.00
_cell.angle_beta   90.00
_cell.angle_gamma   90.00
#
_symmetry.space_group_name_H-M   'P 1'
#
loop_
_entity.id
_entity.type
_entity.pdbx_description
1 polymer ?
#
loop_
_entity_poly.entity_id
_entity_poly.type
_entity_poly.pdbx_seq_one_letter_code
_entity_poly.pdbx_strand_id
1 'polypeptide(L)'
;MKKLFYLLFALPLLLISCDDDNKLPDIQMNVEISGATKSDGVLYIVQGETLTIDKITVSSTSATKGIALGGATYYWDYYPVATTNTVPYTMSIETGNAPVGNHLLQIECPVFAVDYSAAVAVLTYKVKIVESADEIPSPDAPAPETPEVKAQ
;
A
#
# COMPACT_ATOMS: atom_id res chain seq x y z
N MET A 1 -23.61 36.59 -29.75
CA MET A 1 -22.98 35.75 -28.70
C MET A 1 -23.95 34.69 -28.16
N LYS A 2 -24.40 33.75 -29.00
CA LYS A 2 -25.31 32.65 -28.59
C LYS A 2 -24.85 31.26 -29.06
N LYS A 3 -23.74 31.20 -29.81
CA LYS A 3 -23.22 29.96 -30.42
C LYS A 3 -22.09 29.30 -29.62
N LEU A 4 -21.62 29.93 -28.53
CA LEU A 4 -20.54 29.40 -27.69
C LEU A 4 -21.04 28.36 -26.67
N PHE A 5 -22.32 28.42 -26.27
CA PHE A 5 -22.89 27.50 -25.28
C PHE A 5 -23.01 26.06 -25.78
N TYR A 6 -23.14 25.85 -27.10
CA TYR A 6 -23.20 24.50 -27.67
C TYR A 6 -21.86 23.75 -27.57
N LEU A 7 -20.74 24.47 -27.45
CA LEU A 7 -19.41 23.86 -27.30
C LEU A 7 -19.18 23.32 -25.87
N LEU A 8 -19.85 23.90 -24.87
CA LEU A 8 -19.74 23.47 -23.46
C LEU A 8 -20.38 22.09 -23.20
N PHE A 9 -21.42 21.74 -23.97
CA PHE A 9 -22.10 20.43 -23.86
C PHE A 9 -21.37 19.29 -24.59
N ALA A 10 -20.36 19.60 -25.41
CA ALA A 10 -19.52 18.61 -26.07
C ALA A 10 -18.27 18.24 -25.23
N LEU A 11 -17.98 18.99 -24.18
CA LEU A 11 -16.82 18.80 -23.30
C LEU A 11 -16.75 17.45 -22.54
N PRO A 12 -17.87 16.82 -22.07
CA PRO A 12 -17.77 15.58 -21.30
C PRO A 12 -17.36 14.36 -22.16
N LEU A 13 -17.33 14.50 -23.49
CA LEU A 13 -16.88 13.44 -24.42
C LEU A 13 -15.36 13.43 -24.64
N LEU A 14 -14.64 14.48 -24.19
CA LEU A 14 -13.18 14.57 -24.30
C LEU A 14 -12.44 14.06 -23.05
N LEU A 15 -13.15 13.54 -22.05
CA LEU A 15 -12.58 13.06 -20.79
C LEU A 15 -12.32 11.54 -20.76
N ILE A 16 -12.48 10.82 -21.87
CA ILE A 16 -12.20 9.38 -21.97
C ILE A 16 -10.96 9.18 -22.86
N SER A 17 -9.80 9.50 -22.32
CA SER A 17 -8.51 9.03 -22.81
C SER A 17 -7.57 8.94 -21.61
N CYS A 18 -7.83 7.96 -20.72
CA CYS A 18 -6.74 7.33 -20.01
C CYS A 18 -6.23 6.24 -20.95
N ASP A 19 -5.17 6.54 -21.70
CA ASP A 19 -4.44 5.48 -22.39
C ASP A 19 -3.67 4.70 -21.32
N ASP A 20 -3.99 3.42 -21.17
CA ASP A 20 -3.29 2.47 -20.28
C ASP A 20 -1.99 1.99 -20.94
N ASP A 21 -1.30 2.90 -21.63
CA ASP A 21 -0.12 2.63 -22.45
C ASP A 21 1.19 2.67 -21.64
N ASN A 22 1.10 2.85 -20.32
CA ASN A 22 2.27 2.84 -19.46
C ASN A 22 2.77 1.40 -19.29
N LYS A 23 3.98 1.14 -19.79
CA LYS A 23 4.70 -0.11 -19.50
C LYS A 23 5.09 -0.12 -18.03
N LEU A 24 4.24 -0.67 -17.18
CA LEU A 24 4.45 -0.78 -15.74
C LEU A 24 5.32 -2.00 -15.36
N PRO A 25 6.18 -1.86 -14.33
CA PRO A 25 7.03 -2.97 -13.91
C PRO A 25 6.21 -4.04 -13.20
N ASP A 26 6.38 -5.29 -13.61
CA ASP A 26 5.84 -6.45 -12.91
C ASP A 26 6.77 -6.81 -11.74
N ILE A 27 6.30 -6.60 -10.51
CA ILE A 27 7.08 -6.71 -9.28
C ILE A 27 6.32 -7.47 -8.21
N GLN A 28 7.08 -8.08 -7.30
CA GLN A 28 6.55 -8.62 -6.05
C GLN A 28 7.24 -7.92 -4.88
N MET A 29 6.45 -7.51 -3.90
CA MET A 29 6.95 -6.89 -2.67
C MET A 29 6.75 -7.83 -1.50
N ASN A 30 7.77 -7.96 -0.67
CA ASN A 30 7.67 -8.69 0.59
C ASN A 30 7.81 -7.69 1.74
N VAL A 31 6.81 -7.67 2.61
CA VAL A 31 6.78 -6.87 3.82
C VAL A 31 6.85 -7.80 5.02
N GLU A 32 7.87 -7.61 5.84
CA GLU A 32 7.99 -8.30 7.12
C GLU A 32 7.30 -7.44 8.18
N ILE A 33 6.31 -8.02 8.85
CA ILE A 33 5.48 -7.35 9.86
C ILE A 33 5.55 -8.15 11.14
N SER A 34 5.77 -7.47 12.27
CA SER A 34 5.74 -8.02 13.61
C SER A 34 4.81 -7.23 14.54
N GLY A 35 4.50 -7.80 15.70
CA GLY A 35 3.57 -7.22 16.67
C GLY A 35 2.09 -7.36 16.31
N ALA A 36 1.76 -8.15 15.27
CA ALA A 36 0.40 -8.51 14.92
C ALA A 36 0.31 -9.98 14.49
N THR A 37 -0.87 -10.56 14.66
CA THR A 37 -1.20 -11.90 14.20
C THR A 37 -2.04 -11.80 12.93
N LYS A 38 -1.58 -12.39 11.82
CA LYS A 38 -2.35 -12.44 10.58
C LYS A 38 -3.32 -13.62 10.61
N SER A 39 -4.60 -13.35 10.38
CA SER A 39 -5.67 -14.34 10.31
C SER A 39 -6.75 -13.89 9.32
N ASP A 40 -7.16 -14.76 8.40
CA ASP A 40 -8.13 -14.47 7.34
C ASP A 40 -7.76 -13.20 6.52
N GLY A 41 -6.47 -12.96 6.30
CA GLY A 41 -5.98 -11.77 5.60
C GLY A 41 -6.15 -10.44 6.34
N VAL A 42 -6.42 -10.48 7.65
CA VAL A 42 -6.49 -9.33 8.55
C VAL A 42 -5.35 -9.40 9.56
N LEU A 43 -4.69 -8.27 9.82
CA LEU A 43 -3.71 -8.14 10.89
C LEU A 43 -4.44 -7.82 12.20
N TYR A 44 -4.39 -8.73 13.16
CA TYR A 44 -4.94 -8.53 14.49
C TYR A 44 -3.86 -8.05 15.47
N ILE A 45 -4.18 -7.04 16.25
CA ILE A 45 -3.29 -6.48 17.28
C ILE A 45 -4.11 -6.14 18.53
N VAL A 46 -3.56 -6.42 19.71
CA VAL A 46 -4.20 -6.02 20.97
C VAL A 46 -3.96 -4.53 21.19
N GLN A 47 -5.00 -3.80 21.60
CA GLN A 47 -4.91 -2.36 21.85
C GLN A 47 -3.77 -2.04 22.83
N GLY A 48 -2.94 -1.06 22.48
CA GLY A 48 -1.77 -0.66 23.27
C GLY A 48 -0.48 -1.37 22.87
N GLU A 49 -0.56 -2.44 22.07
CA GLU A 49 0.63 -3.03 21.46
C GLU A 49 1.12 -2.21 20.25
N THR A 50 2.30 -2.56 19.76
CA THR A 50 2.96 -1.87 18.64
C THR A 50 2.99 -2.75 17.41
N LEU A 51 2.38 -2.29 16.31
CA LEU A 51 2.52 -2.88 14.99
C LEU A 51 3.83 -2.39 14.38
N THR A 52 4.71 -3.28 13.93
CA THR A 52 5.99 -2.90 13.31
C THR A 52 6.11 -3.47 11.90
N ILE A 53 6.38 -2.59 10.95
CA ILE A 53 6.92 -2.94 9.64
C ILE A 53 8.44 -3.04 9.81
N ASP A 54 8.97 -4.26 9.82
CA ASP A 54 10.38 -4.51 10.05
C ASP A 54 11.22 -4.22 8.82
N LYS A 55 10.72 -4.70 7.65
CA LYS A 55 11.45 -4.62 6.39
C LYS A 55 10.51 -4.63 5.19
N ILE A 56 10.81 -3.80 4.20
CA ILE A 56 10.21 -3.86 2.86
C ILE A 56 11.30 -4.25 1.85
N THR A 57 11.05 -5.30 1.08
CA THR A 57 11.91 -5.70 -0.04
C THR A 57 11.09 -5.83 -1.33
N VAL A 58 11.77 -5.68 -2.46
CA VAL A 58 11.20 -5.91 -3.78
C VAL A 58 11.98 -6.99 -4.50
N SER A 59 11.26 -7.91 -5.12
CA SER A 59 11.79 -8.93 -6.01
C SER A 59 11.21 -8.72 -7.40
N SER A 60 12.04 -8.88 -8.42
CA SER A 60 11.61 -8.88 -9.81
C SER A 60 10.92 -10.19 -10.18
N THR A 61 9.90 -10.12 -11.03
CA THR A 61 9.57 -11.26 -11.89
C THR A 61 10.64 -11.39 -13.00
N SER A 62 10.71 -12.52 -13.71
CA SER A 62 11.80 -12.81 -14.65
C SER A 62 11.99 -11.80 -15.79
N ALA A 63 10.99 -10.95 -16.06
CA ALA A 63 11.00 -9.94 -17.13
C ALA A 63 11.44 -8.53 -16.68
N THR A 64 11.30 -8.17 -15.40
CA THR A 64 11.63 -6.83 -14.88
C THR A 64 13.04 -6.81 -14.31
N LYS A 65 13.87 -5.82 -14.65
CA LYS A 65 15.26 -5.74 -14.18
C LYS A 65 15.60 -4.35 -13.64
N GLY A 66 16.60 -4.31 -12.75
CA GLY A 66 17.13 -3.06 -12.20
C GLY A 66 16.10 -2.27 -11.39
N ILE A 67 15.40 -2.96 -10.49
CA ILE A 67 14.35 -2.36 -9.67
C ILE A 67 14.96 -1.62 -8.47
N ALA A 68 14.49 -0.40 -8.22
CA ALA A 68 14.76 0.35 -7.01
C ALA A 68 13.44 0.85 -6.41
N LEU A 69 13.35 0.85 -5.09
CA LEU A 69 12.28 1.51 -4.35
C LEU A 69 12.72 2.93 -3.96
N GLY A 70 11.79 3.88 -4.02
CA GLY A 70 11.91 5.15 -3.33
C GLY A 70 11.64 5.02 -1.83
N GLY A 71 11.30 6.13 -1.18
CA GLY A 71 10.86 6.10 0.21
C GLY A 71 9.48 5.47 0.38
N ALA A 72 9.27 4.74 1.47
CA ALA A 72 7.98 4.18 1.86
C ALA A 72 7.20 5.19 2.70
N THR A 73 6.02 5.58 2.26
CA THR A 73 5.10 6.43 3.03
C THR A 73 3.98 5.58 3.61
N TYR A 74 3.77 5.70 4.92
CA TYR A 74 2.79 4.93 5.67
C TYR A 74 1.59 5.81 5.99
N TYR A 75 0.41 5.26 5.78
CA TYR A 75 -0.86 5.90 6.11
C TYR A 75 -1.63 5.01 7.07
N TRP A 76 -2.18 5.63 8.12
CA TRP A 76 -3.10 5.01 9.05
C TRP A 76 -4.46 5.66 8.89
N ASP A 77 -5.47 4.88 8.51
CA ASP A 77 -6.83 5.36 8.21
C ASP A 77 -6.82 6.55 7.25
N TYR A 78 -6.07 6.44 6.15
CA TYR A 78 -5.84 7.46 5.13
C TYR A 78 -5.04 8.70 5.58
N TYR A 79 -4.60 8.78 6.83
CA TYR A 79 -3.77 9.87 7.32
C TYR A 79 -2.28 9.52 7.25
N PRO A 80 -1.41 10.34 6.64
CA PRO A 80 0.02 10.05 6.56
C PRO A 80 0.66 10.13 7.95
N VAL A 81 1.32 9.05 8.38
CA VAL A 81 1.96 8.97 9.70
C VAL A 81 3.47 9.17 9.63
N ALA A 82 4.12 8.67 8.58
CA ALA A 82 5.56 8.76 8.41
C ALA A 82 5.99 8.46 6.97
N THR A 83 7.22 8.85 6.64
CA THR A 83 7.93 8.39 5.44
C THR A 83 9.33 7.94 5.83
N THR A 84 9.74 6.76 5.35
CA THR A 84 11.07 6.20 5.57
C THR A 84 11.80 6.11 4.22
N ASN A 85 12.97 6.74 4.11
CA ASN A 85 13.68 6.86 2.82
C ASN A 85 14.86 5.90 2.68
N THR A 86 15.08 5.03 3.66
CA THR A 86 16.26 4.16 3.75
C THR A 86 15.86 2.75 4.12
N VAL A 87 16.45 1.77 3.43
CA VAL A 87 16.37 0.33 3.77
C VAL A 87 16.76 0.13 5.25
N PRO A 88 16.02 -0.66 6.04
CA PRO A 88 14.98 -1.61 5.62
C PRO A 88 13.55 -1.04 5.47
N TYR A 89 13.38 0.29 5.52
CA TYR A 89 12.06 0.95 5.51
C TYR A 89 11.23 0.52 6.74
N THR A 90 11.82 0.67 7.93
CA THR A 90 11.20 0.28 9.20
C THR A 90 10.24 1.34 9.71
N MET A 91 9.07 0.93 10.20
CA MET A 91 8.10 1.81 10.86
C MET A 91 7.37 1.09 11.99
N SER A 92 7.13 1.77 13.11
CA SER A 92 6.34 1.26 14.24
C SER A 92 5.14 2.17 14.53
N ILE A 93 3.96 1.58 14.69
CA ILE A 93 2.71 2.27 15.00
C ILE A 93 2.23 1.79 16.38
N GLU A 94 2.26 2.68 17.36
CA GLU A 94 1.72 2.44 18.69
C GLU A 94 0.19 2.57 18.67
N THR A 95 -0.53 1.51 19.06
CA THR A 95 -2.00 1.49 18.99
C THR A 95 -2.70 1.98 20.24
N GLY A 96 -1.97 2.50 21.25
CA GLY A 96 -2.54 2.88 22.54
C GLY A 96 -3.61 3.97 22.48
N ASN A 97 -3.54 4.86 21.49
CA ASN A 97 -4.55 5.90 21.27
C ASN A 97 -5.51 5.59 20.10
N ALA A 98 -5.30 4.47 19.41
CA ALA A 98 -6.18 4.05 18.33
C ALA A 98 -7.41 3.33 18.95
N PRO A 99 -8.63 3.60 18.46
CA PRO A 99 -9.83 2.94 18.98
C PRO A 99 -9.81 1.43 18.67
N VAL A 100 -10.53 0.64 19.45
CA VAL A 100 -10.79 -0.76 19.11
C VAL A 100 -11.69 -0.82 17.86
N GLY A 101 -11.39 -1.73 16.95
CA GLY A 101 -12.17 -1.90 15.72
C GLY A 101 -11.32 -2.06 14.47
N ASN A 102 -11.92 -1.72 13.33
CA ASN A 102 -11.30 -1.91 12.02
C ASN A 102 -10.52 -0.65 11.62
N HIS A 103 -9.31 -0.88 11.13
CA HIS A 103 -8.37 0.12 10.68
C HIS A 103 -7.77 -0.27 9.33
N LEU A 104 -7.15 0.71 8.69
CA LEU A 104 -6.47 0.54 7.42
C LEU A 104 -5.03 1.02 7.53
N LEU A 105 -4.08 0.12 7.28
CA LEU A 105 -2.70 0.49 7.03
C LEU A 105 -2.46 0.45 5.52
N GLN A 106 -1.97 1.56 4.97
CA GLN A 106 -1.51 1.62 3.58
C GLN A 106 -0.04 2.01 3.53
N ILE A 107 0.69 1.41 2.60
CA ILE A 107 2.09 1.74 2.33
C ILE A 107 2.21 2.07 0.84
N GLU A 108 2.73 3.25 0.55
CA GLU A 108 3.01 3.69 -0.82
C GLU A 108 4.52 3.78 -1.03
N CYS A 109 5.00 3.10 -2.06
CA CYS A 109 6.42 3.09 -2.43
C CYS A 109 6.56 3.46 -3.92
N PRO A 110 7.27 4.54 -4.27
CA PRO A 110 7.70 4.77 -5.64
C PRO A 110 8.57 3.60 -6.12
N VAL A 111 8.33 3.13 -7.34
CA VAL A 111 9.04 2.02 -7.98
C VAL A 111 9.68 2.53 -9.27
N PHE A 112 10.98 2.27 -9.40
CA PHE A 112 11.75 2.57 -10.59
C PHE A 112 12.32 1.27 -11.15
N ALA A 113 12.16 1.03 -12.44
CA ALA A 113 12.73 -0.14 -13.12
C ALA A 113 13.22 0.26 -14.53
N VAL A 114 14.24 -0.44 -15.02
CA VAL A 114 14.86 -0.13 -16.32
C VAL A 114 13.89 -0.45 -17.47
N ASP A 115 13.68 0.50 -18.37
CA ASP A 115 12.75 0.42 -19.50
C ASP A 115 11.26 0.32 -19.12
N TYR A 116 10.88 0.77 -17.92
CA TYR A 116 9.49 0.87 -17.46
C TYR A 116 9.18 2.31 -17.02
N SER A 117 7.91 2.69 -17.07
CA SER A 117 7.45 3.96 -16.51
C SER A 117 7.64 3.96 -14.98
N ALA A 118 7.89 5.14 -14.41
CA ALA A 118 7.84 5.29 -12.96
C ALA A 118 6.44 4.93 -12.44
N ALA A 119 6.38 4.19 -11.34
CA ALA A 119 5.14 3.67 -10.77
C ALA A 119 5.11 3.86 -9.26
N VAL A 120 3.94 3.65 -8.65
CA VAL A 120 3.78 3.52 -7.20
C VAL A 120 3.20 2.15 -6.91
N ALA A 121 3.89 1.39 -6.06
CA ALA A 121 3.30 0.22 -5.43
C ALA A 121 2.50 0.66 -4.20
N VAL A 122 1.25 0.22 -4.13
CA VAL A 122 0.34 0.44 -3.01
C VAL A 122 0.06 -0.90 -2.36
N LEU A 123 0.48 -1.04 -1.11
CA LEU A 123 0.15 -2.16 -0.24
C LEU A 123 -0.95 -1.74 0.72
N THR A 124 -1.97 -2.58 0.87
CA THR A 124 -3.12 -2.29 1.74
C THR A 124 -3.36 -3.45 2.69
N TYR A 125 -3.35 -3.15 3.98
CA TYR A 125 -3.57 -4.10 5.06
C TYR A 125 -4.82 -3.72 5.83
N LYS A 126 -5.75 -4.67 5.95
CA LYS A 126 -6.83 -4.58 6.93
C LYS A 126 -6.23 -4.86 8.30
N VAL A 127 -6.43 -3.96 9.24
CA VAL A 127 -5.99 -4.12 10.62
C VAL A 127 -7.21 -4.16 11.52
N LYS A 128 -7.22 -5.04 12.51
CA LYS A 128 -8.26 -5.09 13.55
C LYS A 128 -7.61 -4.98 14.91
N ILE A 129 -7.91 -3.89 15.61
CA ILE A 129 -7.53 -3.68 17.00
C ILE A 129 -8.60 -4.38 17.86
N VAL A 130 -8.16 -5.26 18.75
CA VAL A 130 -9.00 -5.98 19.71
C VAL A 130 -8.66 -5.60 21.14
N GLU A 131 -9.58 -5.79 22.08
CA GLU A 131 -9.33 -5.50 23.50
C GLU A 131 -8.39 -6.52 24.14
N SER A 132 -8.43 -7.77 23.68
CA SER A 132 -7.66 -8.86 24.24
C SER A 132 -7.22 -9.90 23.20
N ALA A 133 -6.17 -10.66 23.52
CA ALA A 133 -5.64 -11.70 22.64
C ALA A 133 -6.63 -12.85 22.36
N ASP A 134 -7.63 -13.06 23.24
CA ASP A 134 -8.63 -14.11 23.10
C ASP A 134 -9.59 -13.88 21.90
N GLU A 135 -9.65 -12.65 21.39
CA GLU A 135 -10.45 -12.28 20.21
C GLU A 135 -9.74 -12.52 18.88
N ILE A 136 -8.45 -12.89 18.91
CA ILE A 136 -7.65 -13.16 17.73
C ILE A 136 -8.00 -14.56 17.20
N PRO A 137 -8.48 -14.71 15.96
CA PRO A 137 -8.76 -16.02 15.38
C PRO A 137 -7.47 -16.81 15.10
N SER A 138 -7.61 -18.06 14.66
CA SER A 138 -6.44 -18.90 14.36
C SER A 138 -5.56 -18.31 13.25
N PRO A 139 -4.22 -18.32 13.40
CA PRO A 139 -3.33 -17.67 12.45
C PRO A 139 -3.33 -18.36 11.08
N ASP A 140 -3.11 -17.57 10.02
CA ASP A 140 -2.96 -18.05 8.65
C ASP A 140 -1.66 -18.85 8.47
N ALA A 141 -1.64 -19.75 7.48
CA ALA A 141 -0.37 -20.29 6.97
C ALA A 141 0.42 -19.20 6.22
N PRO A 142 1.77 -19.16 6.29
CA PRO A 142 2.56 -18.15 5.61
C PRO A 142 2.33 -18.15 4.09
N ALA A 143 2.01 -16.99 3.51
CA ALA A 143 1.84 -16.79 2.07
C ALA A 143 2.41 -15.44 1.63
N PRO A 144 3.04 -15.35 0.44
CA PRO A 144 3.56 -14.09 -0.09
C PRO A 144 2.42 -13.14 -0.50
N GLU A 145 2.67 -11.84 -0.39
CA GLU A 145 1.69 -10.81 -0.71
C GLU A 145 1.90 -10.29 -2.13
N THR A 146 0.81 -9.90 -2.79
CA THR A 146 0.86 -9.29 -4.12
C THR A 146 0.40 -7.84 -4.01
N PRO A 147 1.27 -6.83 -4.22
CA PRO A 147 0.90 -5.43 -4.17
C PRO A 147 0.00 -5.04 -5.35
N GLU A 148 -0.77 -3.96 -5.18
CA GLU A 148 -1.36 -3.25 -6.32
C GLU A 148 -0.30 -2.27 -6.87
N VAL A 149 -0.01 -2.29 -8.17
CA VAL A 149 0.96 -1.38 -8.81
C VAL A 149 0.21 -0.41 -9.71
N LYS A 150 0.41 0.89 -9.51
CA LYS A 150 -0.26 1.98 -10.24
C LYS A 150 0.75 2.84 -10.98
N ALA A 151 0.40 3.26 -12.20
CA ALA A 151 1.14 4.31 -12.89
C ALA A 151 1.10 5.62 -12.09
N GLN A 152 2.21 6.38 -12.10
CA GLN A 152 2.20 7.77 -11.66
C GLN A 152 1.78 8.71 -12.79
#